data_AF-A0A3Q9G0D6-F1
#
_entry.id   AF-A0A3Q9G0D6-F1
#
_cell.length_a   1.000
_cell.length_b   1.000
_cell.length_c   1.000
_cell.angle_alpha   90.00
_cell.angle_beta   90.00
_cell.angle_gamma   90.00
#
_symmetry.space_group_name_H-M   'P 1'
#
loop_
_entity.id
_entity.type
_entity.pdbx_description
1 polymer ?
#
loop_
_entity_poly.entity_id
_entity_poly.type
_entity_poly.pdbx_seq_one_letter_code
_entity_poly.pdbx_strand_id
1 'polypeptide(L)'
;MSQGPEGYDAGPYVPEGAGLRALRDAAAGCQGCPLYREATQTVFGAGDTSARMLLVGEQPGDQEDRQGRPFVGPAGGVLDRALGEAGIDPEGTYVTNAVKHFKFEPARRGKRRIHKAPDLKEIRACKPWLAEERAAMHAGLVADLKVAARLLG
;
A
#
# COMPACT_ATOMS: atom_id res chain seq x y z
N MET A 1 -13.07 -15.31 -21.57
CA MET A 1 -13.10 -13.92 -22.08
C MET A 1 -11.72 -13.33 -21.83
N SER A 2 -10.97 -13.09 -22.90
CA SER A 2 -9.55 -12.69 -22.86
C SER A 2 -9.47 -11.16 -22.75
N GLN A 3 -8.88 -10.65 -21.67
CA GLN A 3 -8.59 -9.22 -21.54
C GLN A 3 -7.14 -8.95 -21.94
N GLY A 4 -6.98 -8.30 -23.10
CA GLY A 4 -5.75 -7.64 -23.51
C GLY A 4 -5.51 -6.32 -22.74
N PRO A 5 -4.47 -5.56 -23.10
CA PRO A 5 -3.77 -4.59 -22.24
C PRO A 5 -4.47 -3.24 -21.97
N GLU A 6 -5.80 -3.13 -22.09
CA GLU A 6 -6.52 -1.86 -21.97
C GLU A 6 -7.25 -1.60 -20.64
N GLY A 7 -7.35 -2.56 -19.72
CA GLY A 7 -8.05 -2.37 -18.45
C GLY A 7 -7.16 -2.61 -17.24
N TYR A 8 -6.59 -1.56 -16.63
CA TYR A 8 -6.03 -1.72 -15.30
C TYR A 8 -7.19 -1.76 -14.30
N ASP A 9 -7.40 -2.91 -13.67
CA ASP A 9 -8.44 -3.10 -12.67
C ASP A 9 -8.09 -4.27 -11.74
N ALA A 10 -8.01 -4.00 -10.43
CA ALA A 10 -7.84 -5.04 -9.43
C ALA A 10 -9.16 -5.71 -9.00
N GLY A 11 -10.32 -5.14 -9.34
CA GLY A 11 -11.64 -5.63 -8.91
C GLY A 11 -11.83 -7.15 -9.00
N PRO A 12 -11.51 -7.79 -10.14
CA PRO A 12 -11.64 -9.25 -10.28
C PRO A 12 -10.78 -10.09 -9.34
N TYR A 13 -9.77 -9.50 -8.70
CA TYR A 13 -8.87 -10.17 -7.75
C TYR A 13 -9.30 -9.98 -6.29
N VAL A 14 -10.23 -9.05 -6.02
CA VAL A 14 -10.60 -8.67 -4.66
C VAL A 14 -11.81 -9.49 -4.20
N PRO A 15 -11.68 -10.34 -3.17
CA PRO A 15 -12.83 -11.02 -2.59
C PRO A 15 -13.66 -10.03 -1.75
N GLU A 16 -14.88 -9.73 -2.21
CA GLU A 16 -15.80 -8.80 -1.53
C GLU A 16 -16.18 -9.29 -0.13
N GLY A 17 -16.18 -8.38 0.85
CA GLY A 17 -16.61 -8.69 2.21
C GLY A 17 -15.70 -9.65 2.98
N ALA A 18 -14.48 -9.86 2.48
CA ALA A 18 -13.49 -10.72 3.11
C ALA A 18 -12.77 -10.02 4.25
N GLY A 19 -12.36 -10.77 5.27
CA GLY A 19 -11.48 -10.26 6.32
C GLY A 19 -10.06 -9.98 5.83
N LEU A 20 -9.30 -9.16 6.58
CA LEU A 20 -7.95 -8.72 6.21
C LEU A 20 -6.98 -9.85 5.84
N ARG A 21 -7.10 -11.02 6.48
CA ARG A 21 -6.27 -12.19 6.15
C ARG A 21 -6.56 -12.69 4.74
N ALA A 22 -7.82 -12.91 4.39
CA ALA A 22 -8.22 -13.39 3.07
C ALA A 22 -7.92 -12.35 1.97
N LEU A 23 -8.09 -11.06 2.28
CA LEU A 23 -7.69 -9.98 1.38
C LEU A 23 -6.17 -9.99 1.12
N ARG A 24 -5.34 -10.15 2.16
CA ARG A 24 -3.89 -10.26 2.03
C ARG A 24 -3.48 -11.45 1.14
N ASP A 25 -4.08 -12.61 1.40
CA ASP A 25 -3.79 -13.84 0.68
C ASP A 25 -4.16 -13.70 -0.81
N ALA A 26 -5.31 -13.08 -1.12
CA ALA A 26 -5.74 -12.82 -2.50
C ALA A 26 -4.86 -11.76 -3.20
N ALA A 27 -4.45 -10.72 -2.49
CA ALA A 27 -3.63 -9.64 -3.04
C ALA A 27 -2.27 -10.14 -3.58
N ALA A 28 -1.71 -11.20 -3.00
CA ALA A 28 -0.47 -11.82 -3.47
C ALA A 28 -0.54 -12.34 -4.91
N GLY A 29 -1.75 -12.61 -5.43
CA GLY A 29 -2.00 -13.02 -6.82
C GLY A 29 -2.49 -11.88 -7.74
N CYS A 30 -2.55 -10.64 -7.26
CA CYS A 30 -3.16 -9.53 -8.00
C CYS A 30 -2.33 -9.13 -9.23
N GLN A 31 -2.93 -9.23 -10.42
CA GLN A 31 -2.34 -8.78 -11.69
C GLN A 31 -3.11 -7.62 -12.33
N GLY A 32 -3.91 -6.88 -11.54
CA GLY A 32 -4.77 -5.79 -12.02
C GLY A 32 -4.07 -4.58 -12.63
N CYS A 33 -2.74 -4.46 -12.54
CA CYS A 33 -1.96 -3.45 -13.28
C CYS A 33 -0.52 -3.94 -13.49
N PRO A 34 0.27 -3.42 -14.45
CA PRO A 34 1.58 -3.97 -14.81
C PRO A 34 2.65 -3.96 -13.70
N LEU A 35 2.43 -3.26 -12.59
CA LEU A 35 3.39 -3.16 -11.49
C LEU A 35 3.75 -4.51 -10.86
N TYR A 36 2.85 -5.51 -10.92
CA TYR A 36 3.14 -6.86 -10.40
C TYR A 36 4.32 -7.53 -11.10
N ARG A 37 4.65 -7.11 -12.33
CA ARG A 37 5.68 -7.77 -13.17
C ARG A 37 7.10 -7.53 -12.68
N GLU A 38 7.35 -6.33 -12.17
CA GLU A 38 8.69 -5.87 -11.77
C GLU A 38 8.89 -5.86 -10.25
N ALA A 39 7.81 -5.68 -9.48
CA ALA A 39 7.83 -5.78 -8.03
C ALA A 39 8.23 -7.20 -7.57
N THR A 40 8.86 -7.32 -6.40
CA THR A 40 9.22 -8.64 -5.86
C THR A 40 7.97 -9.36 -5.38
N GLN A 41 7.07 -8.63 -4.72
CA GLN A 41 5.83 -9.16 -4.16
C GLN A 41 4.86 -8.01 -3.85
N THR A 42 3.62 -8.37 -3.58
CA THR A 42 2.64 -7.44 -3.02
C THR A 42 3.01 -7.07 -1.60
N VAL A 43 2.91 -5.78 -1.26
CA VAL A 43 2.98 -5.30 0.12
C VAL A 43 1.59 -4.81 0.52
N PHE A 44 0.88 -5.65 1.25
CA PHE A 44 -0.44 -5.35 1.78
C PHE A 44 -0.34 -4.53 3.09
N GLY A 45 -1.45 -3.97 3.56
CA GLY A 45 -1.47 -3.22 4.83
C GLY A 45 -1.14 -4.08 6.05
N ALA A 46 -0.89 -3.44 7.19
CA ALA A 46 -0.57 -4.10 8.47
C ALA A 46 -1.20 -3.34 9.65
N GLY A 47 -1.65 -4.07 10.65
CA GLY A 47 -2.37 -3.56 11.82
C GLY A 47 -3.57 -4.46 12.17
N ASP A 48 -4.25 -4.15 13.28
CA ASP A 48 -5.45 -4.88 13.71
C ASP A 48 -6.73 -4.28 13.08
N THR A 49 -7.76 -5.10 12.92
CA THR A 49 -9.12 -4.65 12.58
C THR A 49 -9.72 -3.66 13.57
N SER A 50 -9.27 -3.66 14.83
CA SER A 50 -9.64 -2.73 15.89
C SER A 50 -8.89 -1.39 15.84
N ALA A 51 -7.97 -1.23 14.89
CA ALA A 51 -7.24 0.02 14.71
C ALA A 51 -8.22 1.19 14.50
N ARG A 52 -7.99 2.28 15.22
CA ARG A 52 -8.86 3.47 15.18
C ARG A 52 -8.47 4.44 14.08
N MET A 53 -7.25 4.29 13.55
CA MET A 53 -6.70 5.15 12.51
C MET A 53 -6.14 4.32 11.35
N LEU A 54 -6.59 4.64 10.14
CA LEU A 54 -6.03 4.15 8.88
C LEU A 54 -5.03 5.19 8.34
N LEU A 55 -3.78 4.79 8.16
CA LEU A 55 -2.71 5.60 7.60
C LEU A 55 -2.36 5.10 6.20
N VAL A 56 -2.46 5.99 5.20
CA VAL A 56 -2.29 5.61 3.79
C VAL A 56 -1.09 6.33 3.20
N GLY A 57 -0.05 5.58 2.83
CA GLY A 57 1.05 6.02 1.99
C GLY A 57 0.75 5.86 0.50
N GLU A 58 1.72 6.17 -0.35
CA GLU A 58 1.56 6.07 -1.80
C GLU A 58 1.69 4.63 -2.32
N GLN A 59 2.85 4.04 -2.06
CA GLN A 59 3.27 2.75 -2.55
C GLN A 59 4.40 2.20 -1.66
N PRO A 60 4.72 0.90 -1.77
CA PRO A 60 5.85 0.33 -1.06
C PRO A 60 7.17 0.86 -1.62
N GLY A 61 8.19 0.97 -0.78
CA GLY A 61 9.55 1.27 -1.20
C GLY A 61 10.40 0.01 -1.42
N ASP A 62 11.70 0.21 -1.63
CA ASP A 62 12.66 -0.85 -1.92
C ASP A 62 12.78 -1.89 -0.79
N GLN A 63 12.70 -1.45 0.47
CA GLN A 63 12.79 -2.35 1.62
C GLN A 63 11.49 -3.09 1.87
N GLU A 64 10.37 -2.37 1.77
CA GLU A 64 9.02 -2.91 1.92
C GLU A 64 8.77 -4.02 0.91
N ASP A 65 9.09 -3.77 -0.37
CA ASP A 65 8.92 -4.74 -1.46
C ASP A 65 9.78 -6.00 -1.27
N ARG A 66 10.99 -5.90 -0.71
CA ARG A 66 11.79 -7.09 -0.40
C ARG A 66 11.28 -7.85 0.82
N GLN A 67 10.72 -7.15 1.80
CA GLN A 67 10.32 -7.73 3.08
C GLN A 67 8.84 -8.14 3.14
N GLY A 68 8.01 -7.70 2.19
CA GLY A 68 6.56 -7.94 2.21
C GLY A 68 5.82 -7.19 3.32
N ARG A 69 6.44 -6.15 3.92
CA ARG A 69 5.88 -5.41 5.07
C ARG A 69 5.87 -3.90 4.79
N PRO A 70 4.76 -3.19 5.06
CA PRO A 70 4.68 -1.75 4.81
C PRO A 70 5.49 -0.97 5.87
N PHE A 71 6.03 0.20 5.49
CA PHE A 71 6.71 1.14 6.38
C PHE A 71 7.87 0.55 7.22
N VAL A 72 8.72 -0.29 6.61
CA VAL A 72 9.92 -0.85 7.29
C VAL A 72 11.23 -0.12 6.91
N GLY A 73 11.18 0.78 5.93
CA GLY A 73 12.31 1.60 5.49
C GLY A 73 12.38 2.97 6.18
N PRO A 74 13.15 3.93 5.62
CA PRO A 74 13.35 5.25 6.21
C PRO A 74 12.04 6.03 6.43
N ALA A 75 11.07 5.91 5.52
CA ALA A 75 9.76 6.52 5.68
C ALA A 75 8.97 5.95 6.87
N GLY A 76 9.17 4.68 7.21
CA GLY A 76 8.63 4.07 8.42
C GLY A 76 9.20 4.68 9.68
N GLY A 77 10.52 4.86 9.75
CA GLY A 77 11.15 5.53 10.90
C GLY A 77 10.73 7.00 11.06
N VAL A 78 10.36 7.68 9.97
CA VAL A 78 9.74 9.02 10.05
C VAL A 78 8.31 8.93 10.58
N LEU A 79 7.52 7.95 10.11
CA LEU A 79 6.16 7.73 10.59
C LEU A 79 6.16 7.40 12.09
N ASP A 80 7.00 6.49 12.55
CA ASP A 80 7.10 6.09 13.96
C ASP A 80 7.42 7.28 14.86
N ARG A 81 8.34 8.14 14.43
CA ARG A 81 8.67 9.38 15.14
C ARG A 81 7.47 10.33 15.22
N ALA A 82 6.78 10.54 14.10
CA ALA A 82 5.61 11.43 14.05
C ALA A 82 4.47 10.91 14.93
N LEU A 83 4.24 9.59 14.96
CA LEU A 83 3.28 8.96 15.87
C LEU A 83 3.67 9.19 17.34
N GLY A 84 4.95 8.99 17.67
CA GLY A 84 5.46 9.26 19.01
C GLY A 84 5.32 10.71 19.45
N GLU A 85 5.66 11.67 18.57
CA GLU A 85 5.50 13.11 18.82
C GLU A 85 4.04 13.52 18.98
N ALA A 86 3.12 12.87 18.25
CA ALA A 86 1.69 13.09 18.36
C ALA A 86 1.02 12.35 19.54
N GLY A 87 1.76 11.54 20.29
CA GLY A 87 1.21 10.71 21.37
C GLY A 87 0.25 9.62 20.88
N ILE A 88 0.40 9.18 19.64
CA ILE A 88 -0.42 8.13 19.02
C ILE A 88 0.26 6.78 19.22
N ASP A 89 -0.48 5.83 19.80
CA ASP A 89 -0.04 4.44 19.92
C ASP A 89 -0.01 3.76 18.54
N PRO A 90 1.15 3.27 18.06
CA PRO A 90 1.26 2.56 16.79
C PRO A 90 0.38 1.31 16.71
N GLU A 91 0.13 0.61 17.82
CA GLU A 91 -0.76 -0.58 17.84
C GLU A 91 -2.22 -0.20 17.55
N GLY A 92 -2.60 1.05 17.82
CA GLY A 92 -3.91 1.62 17.48
C GLY A 92 -4.06 2.01 16.00
N THR A 93 -3.03 1.77 15.17
CA THR A 93 -2.99 2.16 13.76
C THR A 93 -2.99 0.96 12.82
N TYR A 94 -3.55 1.16 11.65
CA TYR A 94 -3.35 0.30 10.50
C TYR A 94 -2.70 1.11 9.39
N VAL A 95 -1.58 0.61 8.88
CA VAL A 95 -0.78 1.28 7.87
C VAL A 95 -0.87 0.54 6.54
N THR A 96 -1.09 1.26 5.45
CA THR A 96 -1.14 0.67 4.12
C THR A 96 -0.72 1.68 3.05
N ASN A 97 -0.75 1.28 1.78
CA ASN A 97 -0.45 2.15 0.64
C ASN A 97 -1.59 2.16 -0.38
N ALA A 98 -1.75 3.26 -1.11
CA ALA A 98 -2.75 3.38 -2.18
C ALA A 98 -2.50 2.37 -3.33
N VAL A 99 -1.23 2.05 -3.60
CA VAL A 99 -0.80 1.01 -4.54
C VAL A 99 -0.04 -0.08 -3.77
N LYS A 100 -0.25 -1.36 -4.11
CA LYS A 100 0.31 -2.51 -3.36
C LYS A 100 1.61 -3.10 -3.93
N HIS A 101 2.08 -2.60 -5.06
CA HIS A 101 3.33 -3.03 -5.71
C HIS A 101 4.29 -1.86 -5.85
N PHE A 102 5.58 -2.09 -5.64
CA PHE A 102 6.59 -1.05 -5.77
C PHE A 102 6.86 -0.73 -7.24
N LYS A 103 6.58 0.50 -7.65
CA LYS A 103 6.97 1.03 -8.95
C LYS A 103 8.38 1.61 -8.89
N PHE A 104 9.26 1.04 -9.70
CA PHE A 104 10.62 1.51 -9.85
C PHE A 104 11.13 1.34 -11.28
N GLU A 105 12.19 2.07 -11.60
CA GLU A 105 13.03 1.80 -12.76
C GLU A 105 14.37 1.22 -12.29
N PRO A 106 14.88 0.15 -12.94
CA PRO A 106 16.25 -0.27 -12.72
C PRO A 106 17.22 0.87 -13.06
N ALA A 107 18.21 1.10 -12.21
CA ALA A 107 19.25 2.07 -12.52
C ALA A 107 20.01 1.70 -13.78
N ARG A 108 20.47 2.70 -14.55
CA ARG A 108 21.28 2.49 -15.77
C ARG A 108 22.56 1.67 -15.53
N ARG A 109 23.07 1.64 -14.30
CA ARG A 109 24.21 0.83 -13.86
C ARG A 109 23.95 0.27 -12.46
N GLY A 110 24.25 -1.01 -12.27
CA GLY A 110 24.14 -1.71 -10.98
C GLY A 110 22.74 -2.23 -10.65
N LYS A 111 22.55 -2.74 -9.43
CA LYS A 111 21.30 -3.38 -8.95
C LYS A 111 20.35 -2.41 -8.24
N ARG A 112 20.59 -1.11 -8.32
CA ARG A 112 19.80 -0.10 -7.61
C ARG A 112 18.42 0.04 -8.26
N ARG A 113 17.38 0.14 -7.43
CA ARG A 113 16.00 0.41 -7.86
C ARG A 113 15.68 1.88 -7.62
N ILE A 114 15.26 2.60 -8.65
CA ILE A 114 14.94 4.03 -8.60
C ILE A 114 13.43 4.16 -8.49
N HIS A 115 12.95 4.58 -7.32
CA HIS A 115 11.52 4.80 -7.05
C HIS A 115 10.88 5.75 -8.07
N LYS A 116 9.68 5.40 -8.55
CA LYS A 116 8.84 6.24 -9.43
C LYS A 116 7.43 6.32 -8.86
N ALA A 117 6.87 7.51 -8.76
CA ALA A 117 5.49 7.66 -8.30
C ALA A 117 4.52 6.88 -9.22
N PRO A 118 3.53 6.15 -8.67
CA PRO A 118 2.45 5.60 -9.46
C PRO A 118 1.66 6.71 -10.14
N ASP A 119 1.14 6.41 -11.33
CA ASP A 119 0.24 7.31 -12.05
C ASP A 119 -1.22 7.09 -11.62
N LEU A 120 -2.11 7.96 -12.13
CA LEU A 120 -3.53 7.89 -11.80
C LEU A 120 -4.20 6.59 -12.24
N LYS A 121 -3.72 5.93 -13.31
CA LYS A 121 -4.30 4.65 -13.77
C LYS A 121 -3.93 3.54 -12.79
N GLU A 122 -2.69 3.49 -12.34
CA GLU A 122 -2.21 2.52 -11.35
C GLU A 122 -2.90 2.71 -9.99
N ILE A 123 -3.05 3.95 -9.53
CA ILE A 123 -3.79 4.27 -8.29
C ILE A 123 -5.25 3.83 -8.42
N ARG A 124 -5.92 4.16 -9.53
CA ARG A 124 -7.33 3.77 -9.77
C ARG A 124 -7.50 2.27 -9.83
N ALA A 125 -6.60 1.57 -10.49
CA ALA A 125 -6.63 0.12 -10.60
C ALA A 125 -6.49 -0.57 -9.25
N CYS A 126 -5.66 -0.02 -8.34
CA CYS A 126 -5.42 -0.59 -7.03
C CYS A 126 -6.46 -0.17 -5.97
N LYS A 127 -7.28 0.85 -6.26
CA LYS A 127 -8.32 1.39 -5.36
C LYS A 127 -9.24 0.32 -4.74
N PRO A 128 -9.68 -0.75 -5.45
CA PRO A 128 -10.51 -1.80 -4.85
C PRO A 128 -9.90 -2.42 -3.59
N TRP A 129 -8.58 -2.62 -3.54
CA TRP A 129 -7.91 -3.14 -2.35
C TRP A 129 -8.02 -2.21 -1.14
N LEU A 130 -7.77 -0.91 -1.35
CA LEU A 130 -7.88 0.07 -0.27
C LEU A 130 -9.32 0.23 0.23
N ALA A 131 -10.30 0.09 -0.67
CA ALA A 131 -11.71 0.11 -0.30
C ALA A 131 -12.07 -1.05 0.62
N GLU A 132 -11.63 -2.28 0.30
CA GLU A 132 -11.89 -3.45 1.14
C GLU A 132 -11.07 -3.46 2.43
N GLU A 133 -9.82 -2.98 2.44
CA GLU A 133 -9.08 -2.77 3.70
C GLU A 133 -9.85 -1.81 4.61
N ARG A 134 -10.35 -0.70 4.06
CA ARG A 134 -11.17 0.27 4.81
C ARG A 134 -12.52 -0.32 5.24
N ALA A 135 -13.12 -1.22 4.48
CA ALA A 135 -14.39 -1.85 4.84
C ALA A 135 -14.19 -2.91 5.94
N ALA A 136 -13.12 -3.69 5.85
CA ALA A 136 -12.74 -4.70 6.83
C ALA A 136 -12.26 -4.09 8.16
N MET A 137 -11.74 -2.87 8.11
CA MET A 137 -11.43 -2.08 9.30
C MET A 137 -12.65 -1.26 9.72
N HIS A 138 -13.09 -1.38 10.97
CA HIS A 138 -14.11 -0.46 11.50
C HIS A 138 -13.49 0.90 11.93
N ALA A 139 -12.56 1.43 11.14
CA ALA A 139 -11.79 2.61 11.53
C ALA A 139 -12.62 3.91 11.41
N GLY A 140 -12.52 4.74 12.46
CA GLY A 140 -13.22 6.03 12.54
C GLY A 140 -12.48 7.19 11.87
N LEU A 141 -11.17 7.07 11.64
CA LEU A 141 -10.32 8.13 11.07
C LEU A 141 -9.40 7.59 9.97
N VAL A 142 -9.27 8.33 8.87
CA VAL A 142 -8.36 8.02 7.75
C VAL A 142 -7.44 9.23 7.50
N ALA A 143 -6.13 9.02 7.45
CA ALA A 143 -5.15 10.05 7.15
C ALA A 143 -4.27 9.65 5.94
N ASP A 144 -4.15 10.57 4.98
CA ASP A 144 -3.22 10.46 3.85
C ASP A 144 -1.86 11.03 4.26
N LEU A 145 -0.82 10.18 4.25
CA LEU A 145 0.51 10.55 4.73
C LEU A 145 1.25 11.52 3.79
N LYS A 146 0.87 11.62 2.51
CA LYS A 146 1.44 12.66 1.64
C LYS A 146 0.92 14.05 2.00
N VAL A 147 -0.35 14.14 2.39
CA VAL A 147 -0.95 15.41 2.81
C VAL A 147 -0.45 15.77 4.20
N ALA A 148 -0.39 14.81 5.13
CA ALA A 148 0.12 15.03 6.48
C ALA A 148 1.58 15.56 6.46
N ALA A 149 2.44 14.99 5.63
CA ALA A 149 3.83 15.46 5.49
C ALA A 149 3.96 16.92 5.00
N ARG A 150 2.96 17.45 4.27
CA ARG A 150 2.94 18.86 3.81
C ARG A 150 2.44 19.83 4.88
N LEU A 151 1.77 19.35 5.91
CA LEU A 151 1.24 20.18 7.01
C LEU A 151 2.24 20.30 8.17
N LEU A 152 3.25 19.44 8.21
CA LEU A 152 4.27 19.37 9.26
C LEU A 152 5.62 19.99 8.83
N GLY A 153 5.66 20.68 7.69
CA GLY A 153 6.81 21.44 7.18
C GLY A 153 6.38 22.72 6.50
#